data_AF-A0A917Y5J9-F1
#
_entry.id   AF-A0A917Y5J9-F1
#
_cell.length_a   1.000
_cell.length_b   1.000
_cell.length_c   1.000
_cell.angle_alpha   90.00
_cell.angle_beta   90.00
_cell.angle_gamma   90.00
#
_symmetry.space_group_name_H-M   'P 1'
#
loop_
_entity.id
_entity.type
_entity.pdbx_description
1 polymer ?
#
loop_
_entity_poly.entity_id
_entity_poly.type
_entity_poly.pdbx_seq_one_letter_code
_entity_poly.pdbx_strand_id
1 'polypeptide(L)'
;MFKDKPSITKKPGRPVKEKVTQIPLLKIELQDESSVPKVFYKGEEITHKANVHFDWDTKDAHSLGGLTYGFEHLRSDGTVERIERRTKDHR
;
A
#
# COMPACT_ATOMS: atom_id res chain seq x y z
N MET A 1 -49.04 -33.89 -34.53
CA MET A 1 -47.82 -33.10 -34.81
C MET A 1 -47.40 -32.43 -33.51
N PHE A 2 -46.44 -32.99 -32.78
CA PHE A 2 -45.86 -32.37 -31.58
C PHE A 2 -44.51 -31.76 -31.98
N LYS A 3 -44.33 -30.46 -31.75
CA LYS A 3 -43.09 -29.74 -32.05
C LYS A 3 -42.13 -29.93 -30.87
N ASP A 4 -40.98 -30.54 -31.12
CA ASP A 4 -39.87 -30.61 -30.16
C ASP A 4 -39.38 -29.20 -29.82
N LYS A 5 -39.33 -28.90 -28.51
CA LYS A 5 -38.74 -27.66 -27.98
C LYS A 5 -37.31 -27.98 -27.53
N PRO A 6 -36.27 -27.25 -27.99
CA PRO A 6 -34.92 -27.51 -27.54
C PRO A 6 -34.73 -27.05 -26.09
N SER A 7 -34.27 -27.97 -25.24
CA SER A 7 -33.85 -27.68 -23.87
C SER A 7 -32.45 -27.03 -23.89
N ILE A 8 -32.38 -25.74 -23.57
CA ILE A 8 -31.10 -25.04 -23.40
C ILE A 8 -30.64 -25.22 -21.95
N THR A 9 -29.82 -26.24 -21.72
CA THR A 9 -29.11 -26.41 -20.45
C THR A 9 -28.01 -25.34 -20.37
N LYS A 10 -28.23 -24.26 -19.61
CA LYS A 10 -27.17 -23.33 -19.22
C LYS A 10 -26.15 -24.09 -18.38
N LYS A 11 -24.94 -24.31 -18.90
CA LYS A 11 -23.81 -24.78 -18.09
C LYS A 11 -23.55 -23.76 -16.98
N PRO A 12 -23.33 -24.18 -15.72
CA PRO A 12 -22.98 -23.24 -14.67
C PRO A 12 -21.66 -22.55 -15.04
N GLY A 13 -21.70 -21.22 -15.10
CA GLY A 13 -20.52 -20.41 -15.36
C GLY A 13 -19.47 -20.69 -14.29
N ARG A 14 -18.21 -20.83 -14.72
CA ARG A 14 -17.05 -20.93 -13.83
C ARG A 14 -17.08 -19.72 -12.88
N PRO A 15 -16.94 -19.89 -11.55
CA PRO A 15 -16.87 -18.75 -10.65
C PRO A 15 -15.67 -17.90 -11.06
N VAL A 16 -15.94 -16.65 -11.44
CA VAL A 16 -14.91 -15.65 -11.69
C VAL A 16 -14.26 -15.42 -10.34
N LYS A 17 -12.98 -15.81 -10.19
CA LYS A 17 -12.21 -15.48 -8.99
C LYS A 17 -12.18 -13.95 -8.90
N GLU A 18 -12.93 -13.38 -7.97
CA GLU A 18 -12.84 -11.96 -7.64
C GLU A 18 -11.39 -11.66 -7.28
N LYS A 19 -10.81 -10.71 -8.01
CA LYS A 19 -9.44 -10.28 -7.81
C LYS A 19 -9.45 -9.47 -6.51
N VAL A 20 -9.10 -10.10 -5.40
CA VAL A 20 -8.91 -9.39 -4.12
C VAL A 20 -7.81 -8.35 -4.33
N THR A 21 -8.19 -7.08 -4.50
CA THR A 21 -7.26 -5.97 -4.55
C THR A 21 -6.64 -5.81 -3.18
N GLN A 22 -5.42 -6.30 -3.01
CA GLN A 22 -4.68 -6.05 -1.78
C GLN A 22 -4.33 -4.56 -1.68
N ILE A 23 -4.67 -3.96 -0.55
CA ILE A 23 -4.33 -2.57 -0.25
C ILE A 23 -2.84 -2.52 0.11
N PRO A 24 -2.03 -1.70 -0.58
CA PRO A 24 -0.63 -1.54 -0.22
C PRO A 24 -0.48 -1.07 1.24
N LEU A 25 0.51 -1.62 1.96
CA LEU A 25 0.85 -1.13 3.31
C LEU A 25 1.26 0.34 3.28
N LEU A 26 2.09 0.71 2.30
CA LEU A 26 2.62 2.04 2.11
C LEU A 26 2.73 2.33 0.62
N LYS A 27 2.29 3.52 0.21
CA LYS A 27 2.46 4.05 -1.14
C LYS A 27 2.98 5.49 -1.03
N ILE A 28 4.12 5.76 -1.63
CA ILE A 28 4.72 7.10 -1.70
C ILE A 28 4.77 7.48 -3.18
N GLU A 29 4.15 8.59 -3.54
CA GLU A 29 4.18 9.14 -4.90
C GLU A 29 4.82 10.52 -4.85
N LEU A 30 5.91 10.68 -5.60
CA LEU A 30 6.58 11.96 -5.80
C LEU A 30 6.46 12.31 -7.28
N GLN A 31 5.83 13.45 -7.57
CA GLN A 31 5.61 13.91 -8.95
C GLN A 31 6.90 14.46 -9.56
N ASP A 32 7.62 15.29 -8.81
CA ASP A 32 8.89 15.92 -9.15
C ASP A 32 9.66 16.29 -7.87
N GLU A 33 10.92 16.72 -8.00
CA GLU A 33 11.82 17.03 -6.88
C GLU A 33 11.33 18.18 -5.97
N SER A 34 10.44 19.04 -6.46
CA SER A 34 9.89 20.18 -5.71
C SER A 34 8.54 19.89 -5.05
N SER A 35 7.91 18.79 -5.44
CA SER A 35 6.57 18.42 -4.98
C SER A 35 6.59 17.88 -3.56
N VAL A 36 5.55 18.21 -2.78
CA VAL A 36 5.27 17.50 -1.53
C VAL A 36 4.75 16.10 -1.88
N PRO A 37 5.39 15.01 -1.41
CA PRO A 37 4.98 13.66 -1.77
C PRO A 37 3.58 13.33 -1.22
N LYS A 38 2.79 12.58 -2.00
CA LYS A 38 1.58 11.93 -1.50
C LYS A 38 1.97 10.64 -0.80
N VAL A 39 1.48 10.45 0.41
CA VAL A 39 1.76 9.26 1.21
C VAL A 39 0.44 8.63 1.62
N PHE A 40 0.26 7.37 1.26
CA PHE A 40 -0.86 6.56 1.69
C PHE A 40 -0.36 5.43 2.58
N TYR A 41 -0.90 5.31 3.80
CA TYR A 41 -0.58 4.25 4.73
C TYR A 41 -1.84 3.41 4.98
N LYS A 42 -1.74 2.09 4.71
CA LYS A 42 -2.87 1.14 4.76
C LYS A 42 -4.12 1.62 3.98
N GLY A 43 -3.90 2.34 2.88
CA GLY A 43 -4.95 2.87 2.01
C GLY A 43 -5.47 4.26 2.37
N GLU A 44 -5.06 4.84 3.50
CA GLU A 44 -5.47 6.19 3.91
C GLU A 44 -4.40 7.23 3.57
N GLU A 45 -4.80 8.38 3.02
CA GLU A 45 -3.88 9.47 2.73
C GLU A 45 -3.47 10.17 4.03
N ILE A 46 -2.16 10.28 4.23
CA ILE A 46 -1.57 11.05 5.32
C ILE A 46 -1.52 12.53 4.90
N THR A 47 -2.15 13.40 5.69
CA THR A 47 -2.16 14.86 5.51
C THR A 47 -1.26 15.57 6.54
N HIS A 48 -1.00 16.88 6.36
CA HIS A 48 -0.18 17.70 7.28
C HIS A 48 1.21 17.13 7.59
N LYS A 49 1.86 16.56 6.58
CA LYS A 49 3.19 15.94 6.68
C LYS A 49 4.25 17.01 6.88
N ALA A 50 5.08 16.84 7.90
CA ALA A 50 6.26 17.65 8.16
C ALA A 50 7.53 16.98 7.59
N ASN A 51 7.65 15.66 7.76
CA ASN A 51 8.75 14.86 7.26
C ASN A 51 8.26 13.49 6.78
N VAL A 52 8.86 13.00 5.68
CA VAL A 52 8.64 11.64 5.16
C VAL A 52 10.02 11.00 5.04
N HIS A 53 10.23 9.90 5.75
CA HIS A 53 11.44 9.11 5.71
C HIS A 53 11.12 7.72 5.20
N PHE A 54 11.80 7.30 4.14
CA PHE A 54 11.75 5.95 3.61
C PHE A 54 13.18 5.52 3.31
N ASP A 55 13.56 4.38 3.86
CA ASP A 55 14.89 3.83 3.72
C ASP A 55 14.80 2.31 3.59
N TRP A 56 15.58 1.76 2.65
CA TRP A 56 15.65 0.33 2.44
C TRP A 56 17.05 -0.07 2.02
N ASP A 57 17.61 -1.00 2.78
CA ASP A 57 18.93 -1.53 2.53
C ASP A 57 18.88 -3.00 2.11
N THR A 58 19.73 -3.35 1.16
CA THR A 58 19.99 -4.76 0.83
C THR A 58 20.81 -5.38 1.95
N LYS A 59 20.50 -6.62 2.32
CA LYS A 59 21.35 -7.40 3.22
C LYS A 59 22.70 -7.69 2.57
N ASP A 60 23.78 -7.47 3.29
CA ASP A 60 25.14 -7.77 2.85
C ASP A 60 25.99 -8.42 3.97
N ALA A 61 27.32 -8.42 3.80
CA ALA A 61 28.25 -9.01 4.77
C ALA A 61 28.37 -8.19 6.08
N HIS A 62 27.93 -6.94 6.07
CA HIS A 62 28.10 -5.95 7.14
C HIS A 62 26.78 -5.42 7.70
N SER A 63 25.69 -5.56 6.95
CA SER A 63 24.34 -5.11 7.29
C SER A 63 23.35 -6.23 7.09
N LEU A 64 22.40 -6.32 8.03
CA LEU A 64 21.26 -7.22 7.92
C LEU A 64 20.20 -6.70 6.92
N GLY A 65 20.34 -5.46 6.45
CA GLY A 65 19.44 -4.79 5.53
C GLY A 65 18.06 -4.51 6.15
N GLY A 66 17.08 -4.25 5.29
CA GLY A 66 15.67 -4.17 5.67
C GLY A 66 15.08 -2.78 5.55
N LEU A 67 13.81 -2.70 5.92
CA LEU A 67 12.96 -1.54 5.69
C LEU A 67 12.83 -0.69 6.96
N THR A 68 13.11 0.60 6.82
CA THR A 68 12.77 1.63 7.78
C THR A 68 11.90 2.67 7.09
N TYR A 69 10.78 3.02 7.70
CA TYR A 69 9.97 4.14 7.24
C TYR A 69 9.37 4.90 8.41
N GLY A 70 9.19 6.19 8.25
CA GLY A 70 8.50 7.02 9.21
C GLY A 70 7.91 8.27 8.61
N PHE A 71 6.85 8.77 9.24
CA PHE A 71 6.15 9.97 8.84
C PHE A 71 5.95 10.84 10.07
N GLU A 72 6.21 12.13 9.92
CA GLU A 72 5.96 13.14 10.94
C GLU A 72 4.78 14.00 10.53
N HIS A 73 3.85 14.20 11.45
CA HIS A 73 2.67 15.03 11.27
C HIS A 73 2.76 16.26 12.16
N LEU A 74 2.47 17.42 11.57
CA LEU A 74 2.30 18.64 12.36
C LEU A 74 0.85 18.70 12.83
N ARG A 75 0.65 18.67 14.14
CA ARG A 75 -0.66 18.88 14.75
C ARG A 75 -1.02 20.36 14.74
N SER A 76 -2.32 20.64 14.90
CA SER A 76 -2.84 22.02 14.96
C SER A 76 -2.32 22.82 16.16
N ASP A 77 -1.88 22.14 17.22
CA ASP A 77 -1.24 22.74 18.40
C ASP A 77 0.26 23.00 18.22
N GLY A 78 0.81 22.74 17.03
CA GLY A 78 2.21 22.92 16.69
C GLY A 78 3.13 21.79 17.14
N THR A 79 2.59 20.73 17.76
CA THR A 79 3.39 19.55 18.14
C THR A 79 3.64 18.63 16.93
N VAL A 80 4.75 17.91 16.97
CA VAL A 80 5.12 16.92 15.95
C VAL A 80 4.89 15.53 16.50
N GLU A 81 4.08 14.73 15.79
CA GLU A 81 3.88 13.31 16.08
C GLU A 81 4.56 12.46 15.00
N ARG A 82 5.21 11.37 15.40
CA ARG A 82 5.93 10.47 14.48
C ARG A 82 5.35 9.06 14.52
N ILE A 83 5.01 8.54 13.34
CA ILE A 83 4.76 7.11 13.13
C ILE A 83 6.02 6.54 12.49
N GLU A 84 6.76 5.69 13.19
CA GLU A 84 7.97 5.03 12.67
C GLU A 84 7.86 3.51 12.79
N ARG A 85 8.35 2.82 11.76
CA ARG A 85 8.48 1.37 11.75
C ARG A 85 9.85 0.97 11.22
N ARG A 86 10.48 0.06 11.94
CA ARG A 86 11.68 -0.67 11.49
C ARG A 86 11.38 -2.16 11.47
N THR A 87 11.73 -2.83 10.38
CA THR A 87 11.70 -4.30 10.34
C THR A 87 12.86 -4.87 11.15
N LYS A 88 12.68 -6.06 11.74
CA LYS A 88 13.56 -6.64 12.79
C LYS A 88 15.03 -6.88 12.40
N ASP A 89 15.39 -6.60 11.17
CA ASP A 89 16.74 -6.80 10.63
C ASP A 89 17.49 -5.49 10.40
N HIS A 90 16.89 -4.31 10.61
CA HIS A 90 17.61 -3.03 10.55
C HIS A 90 18.21 -2.77 11.95
N ARG A 91 19.46 -3.17 12.20
CA ARG A 91 20.13 -3.10 13.53
C ARG A 91 21.47 -2.39 13.47
#